data_AF-A0A174YJN0-F1
#
_entry.id   AF-A0A174YJN0-F1
#
_cell.length_a   1.000
_cell.length_b   1.000
_cell.length_c   1.000
_cell.angle_alpha   90.00
_cell.angle_beta   90.00
_cell.angle_gamma   90.00
#
_symmetry.space_group_name_H-M   'P 1'
#
loop_
_entity.id
_entity.type
_entity.pdbx_description
1 polymer ?
#
loop_
_entity_poly.entity_id
_entity_poly.type
_entity_poly.pdbx_seq_one_letter_code
_entity_poly.pdbx_strand_id
1 'polypeptide(L)'
;MIADFYDTFNKETDDDIPQEVLEVLSEKLPSNFTYYKRDDGTYFVGPRRECLHETMSLSTIIDKEFIDSQLKDIPRDKWLEYIYRMQLKIPVKSASIGNKEKKIPLENTVGNPLEDPPKLCETYMYPEPFPPAKDIIFETIEGDIVALSVERKPYPSFEESFFTNINFPALQIKFYVSEKDANSRVDYTITPTKAECVSDAIAAIHVFQGLCNGTVKINGKMISQPAVDVKNLNIEQWNDSIKFWETARKLEQKLGVTFNPGAEFTEEDARFFAYLNQSILNDKEIIWEHPFDHFHVGGFKDKKGELEKVIGKEKISTEFKEGPIHAELLGAVFDIYSHTKMYDFIITNIQWDDDKKEAAEIYISDPVDGKWKLSRKYYV
;
A
#
# COMPACT_ATOMS: atom_id res chain seq x y z
N MET A 1 -67.71 -34.98 -38.91
CA MET A 1 -67.86 -34.37 -37.58
C MET A 1 -67.13 -35.27 -36.58
N ILE A 2 -65.81 -35.11 -36.52
CA ILE A 2 -64.95 -35.46 -35.39
C ILE A 2 -64.13 -34.19 -35.29
N ALA A 3 -64.55 -33.28 -34.41
CA ALA A 3 -63.73 -32.14 -34.05
C ALA A 3 -62.47 -32.70 -33.41
N ASP A 4 -61.31 -32.19 -33.85
CA ASP A 4 -60.00 -32.62 -33.41
C ASP A 4 -59.94 -32.67 -31.89
N PHE A 5 -59.99 -33.88 -31.35
CA PHE A 5 -59.81 -34.18 -29.94
C PHE A 5 -58.45 -33.65 -29.46
N TYR A 6 -57.49 -33.45 -30.38
CA TYR A 6 -56.16 -32.92 -30.11
C TYR A 6 -56.10 -31.39 -30.01
N ASP A 7 -57.00 -30.64 -30.67
CA ASP A 7 -56.99 -29.16 -30.64
C ASP A 7 -57.57 -28.58 -29.35
N THR A 8 -58.31 -29.38 -28.58
CA THR A 8 -58.86 -28.91 -27.28
C THR A 8 -57.84 -29.07 -26.14
N PHE A 9 -56.82 -29.91 -26.31
CA PHE A 9 -55.79 -30.20 -25.30
C PHE A 9 -54.43 -29.56 -25.59
N ASN A 10 -54.22 -28.97 -26.77
CA ASN A 10 -53.00 -28.23 -27.15
C ASN A 10 -53.07 -26.73 -26.80
N LYS A 11 -53.74 -26.35 -25.70
CA LYS A 11 -53.39 -25.10 -25.04
C LYS A 11 -52.14 -25.41 -24.23
N GLU A 12 -51.04 -24.70 -24.50
CA GLU A 12 -49.86 -24.68 -23.63
C GLU A 12 -50.35 -24.62 -22.19
N THR A 13 -50.31 -25.76 -21.51
CA THR A 13 -50.62 -25.86 -20.11
C THR A 13 -49.54 -25.07 -19.41
N ASP A 14 -49.92 -24.13 -18.55
CA ASP A 14 -49.05 -23.71 -17.46
C ASP A 14 -48.42 -24.99 -16.90
N ASP A 15 -47.09 -25.15 -17.00
CA ASP A 15 -46.31 -26.30 -16.51
C ASP A 15 -46.29 -26.34 -14.96
N ASP A 16 -47.34 -25.80 -14.35
CA ASP A 16 -47.46 -25.50 -12.96
C ASP A 16 -48.02 -26.71 -12.23
N ILE A 17 -47.23 -27.24 -11.29
CA ILE A 17 -47.58 -28.41 -10.51
C ILE A 17 -48.80 -28.07 -9.63
N PRO A 18 -49.91 -28.81 -9.75
CA PRO A 18 -51.09 -28.57 -8.92
C PRO A 18 -50.76 -28.65 -7.43
N GLN A 19 -51.43 -27.83 -6.62
CA GLN A 19 -51.19 -27.74 -5.18
C GLN A 19 -51.37 -29.09 -4.47
N GLU A 20 -52.35 -29.89 -4.89
CA GLU A 20 -52.60 -31.23 -4.35
C GLU A 20 -51.43 -32.18 -4.64
N VAL A 21 -50.77 -32.02 -5.80
CA VAL A 21 -49.58 -32.80 -6.16
C VAL A 21 -48.40 -32.36 -5.30
N LEU A 22 -48.21 -31.04 -5.09
CA LEU A 22 -47.16 -30.51 -4.21
C LEU A 22 -47.33 -30.97 -2.75
N GLU A 23 -48.57 -31.07 -2.25
CA GLU A 23 -48.86 -31.56 -0.90
C GLU A 23 -48.46 -33.02 -0.74
N VAL A 24 -48.83 -33.88 -1.69
CA VAL A 24 -48.43 -35.30 -1.70
C VAL A 24 -46.91 -35.45 -1.83
N LEU A 25 -46.26 -34.63 -2.67
CA LEU A 25 -44.80 -34.62 -2.77
C LEU A 25 -44.15 -34.16 -1.45
N SER A 26 -44.77 -33.24 -0.74
CA SER A 26 -44.29 -32.72 0.53
C SER A 26 -44.35 -33.75 1.67
N GLU A 27 -45.21 -34.77 1.59
CA GLU A 27 -45.19 -35.91 2.53
C GLU A 27 -43.90 -36.74 2.43
N LYS A 28 -43.21 -36.66 1.28
CA LYS A 28 -41.91 -37.32 1.07
C LYS A 28 -40.74 -36.49 1.62
N LEU A 29 -40.95 -35.25 2.05
CA LEU A 29 -39.92 -34.43 2.68
C LEU A 29 -39.80 -34.78 4.18
N PRO A 30 -38.79 -34.26 4.90
CA PRO A 30 -38.82 -34.29 6.36
C PRO A 30 -40.08 -33.55 6.86
N SER A 31 -40.66 -34.01 7.97
CA SER A 31 -41.99 -33.57 8.43
C SER A 31 -42.12 -32.05 8.61
N ASN A 32 -41.03 -31.37 8.94
CA ASN A 32 -40.97 -29.93 9.10
C ASN A 32 -40.73 -29.14 7.80
N PHE A 33 -40.72 -29.78 6.63
CA PHE A 33 -40.52 -29.15 5.33
C PHE A 33 -41.72 -29.35 4.39
N THR A 34 -41.85 -28.42 3.44
CA THR A 34 -42.86 -28.44 2.38
C THR A 34 -42.30 -27.77 1.11
N TYR A 35 -42.87 -28.11 -0.04
CA TYR A 35 -42.61 -27.36 -1.28
C TYR A 35 -43.32 -26.02 -1.28
N TYR A 36 -42.64 -25.02 -1.86
CA TYR A 36 -43.15 -23.68 -2.13
C TYR A 36 -42.84 -23.32 -3.58
N LYS A 37 -43.71 -22.54 -4.20
CA LYS A 37 -43.47 -21.93 -5.52
C LYS A 37 -43.07 -20.47 -5.35
N ARG A 38 -42.02 -20.03 -6.06
CA ARG A 38 -41.63 -18.61 -6.17
C ARG A 38 -42.39 -17.93 -7.29
N ASP A 39 -42.40 -16.60 -7.24
CA ASP A 39 -43.01 -15.74 -8.27
C ASP A 39 -42.38 -15.95 -9.66
N ASP A 40 -41.12 -16.42 -9.72
CA ASP A 40 -40.40 -16.72 -10.96
C ASP A 40 -40.71 -18.11 -11.54
N GLY A 41 -41.64 -18.87 -10.96
CA GLY A 41 -41.99 -20.22 -11.40
C GLY A 41 -41.17 -21.34 -10.73
N THR A 42 -40.09 -21.01 -10.01
CA THR A 42 -39.20 -22.01 -9.40
C THR A 42 -39.81 -22.62 -8.14
N TYR A 43 -39.70 -23.94 -8.00
CA TYR A 43 -40.05 -24.63 -6.76
C TYR A 43 -38.86 -24.75 -5.82
N PHE A 44 -39.11 -24.64 -4.52
CA PHE A 44 -38.10 -24.85 -3.49
C PHE A 44 -38.70 -25.53 -2.26
N VAL A 45 -37.85 -26.22 -1.51
CA VAL A 45 -38.18 -26.84 -0.23
C VAL A 45 -37.83 -25.87 0.89
N GLY A 46 -38.80 -25.55 1.74
CA GLY A 46 -38.61 -24.69 2.90
C GLY A 46 -39.29 -25.23 4.15
N PRO A 47 -39.01 -24.66 5.33
CA PRO A 47 -39.67 -25.09 6.55
C PRO A 47 -41.18 -24.78 6.48
N ARG A 48 -42.00 -25.68 7.02
CA ARG A 48 -43.42 -25.42 7.25
C ARG A 48 -43.59 -24.29 8.27
N ARG A 49 -44.55 -23.39 8.04
CA ARG A 49 -44.76 -22.21 8.90
C ARG A 49 -45.08 -22.62 10.34
N GLU A 50 -45.85 -23.69 10.51
CA GLU A 50 -46.23 -24.28 11.79
C GLU A 50 -45.05 -24.95 12.52
N CYS A 51 -44.00 -25.37 11.80
CA CYS A 51 -42.83 -26.07 12.33
C CYS A 51 -41.59 -25.17 12.48
N LEU A 52 -41.71 -23.85 12.39
CA LEU A 52 -40.57 -22.92 12.49
C LEU A 52 -39.83 -22.98 13.84
N HIS A 53 -40.50 -23.48 14.88
CA HIS A 53 -39.92 -23.68 16.21
C HIS A 53 -39.13 -25.00 16.31
N GLU A 54 -39.25 -25.89 15.32
CA GLU A 54 -38.56 -27.18 15.31
C GLU A 54 -37.11 -27.05 14.83
N THR A 55 -36.24 -27.94 15.33
CA THR A 55 -34.82 -27.92 14.96
C THR A 55 -34.61 -28.47 13.55
N MET A 56 -33.98 -27.67 12.70
CA MET A 56 -33.40 -28.11 11.43
C MET A 56 -31.94 -28.52 11.61
N SER A 57 -31.49 -29.51 10.84
CA SER A 57 -30.11 -29.98 10.84
C SER A 57 -29.56 -30.00 9.43
N LEU A 58 -28.37 -29.44 9.25
CA LEU A 58 -27.55 -29.56 8.06
C LEU A 58 -26.46 -30.60 8.34
N SER A 59 -26.18 -31.47 7.37
CA SER A 59 -25.13 -32.49 7.49
C SER A 59 -24.33 -32.57 6.21
N THR A 60 -23.01 -32.50 6.35
CA THR A 60 -22.08 -32.36 5.23
C THR A 60 -21.01 -33.43 5.28
N ILE A 61 -20.61 -33.94 4.11
CA ILE A 61 -19.44 -34.78 3.95
C ILE A 61 -18.30 -33.91 3.41
N ILE A 62 -17.30 -33.66 4.25
CA ILE A 62 -16.09 -32.89 3.90
C ILE A 62 -15.22 -33.71 2.95
N ASP A 63 -14.55 -33.05 2.00
CA ASP A 63 -13.58 -33.72 1.14
C ASP A 63 -12.42 -34.34 1.93
N LYS A 64 -12.15 -35.62 1.68
CA LYS A 64 -11.03 -36.33 2.29
C LYS A 64 -9.68 -35.72 1.91
N GLU A 65 -9.52 -35.25 0.68
CA GLU A 65 -8.25 -34.63 0.24
C GLU A 65 -7.95 -33.34 1.02
N PHE A 66 -8.97 -32.57 1.37
CA PHE A 66 -8.83 -31.41 2.24
C PHE A 66 -8.41 -31.81 3.65
N ILE A 67 -9.03 -32.85 4.21
CA ILE A 67 -8.64 -33.38 5.53
C ILE A 67 -7.18 -33.83 5.51
N ASP A 68 -6.78 -34.62 4.51
CA ASP A 68 -5.45 -35.21 4.41
C ASP A 68 -4.36 -34.16 4.14
N SER A 69 -4.70 -33.03 3.51
CA SER A 69 -3.76 -31.96 3.17
C SER A 69 -3.68 -30.83 4.20
N GLN A 70 -4.80 -30.45 4.82
CA GLN A 70 -4.88 -29.27 5.70
C GLN A 70 -5.05 -29.60 7.19
N LEU A 71 -5.62 -30.78 7.52
CA LEU A 71 -6.05 -31.09 8.89
C LEU A 71 -5.42 -32.35 9.48
N LYS A 72 -4.61 -33.08 8.70
CA LYS A 72 -4.03 -34.38 9.07
C LYS A 72 -3.27 -34.35 10.40
N ASP A 73 -2.51 -33.29 10.64
CA ASP A 73 -1.68 -33.13 11.84
C ASP A 73 -2.39 -32.32 12.93
N ILE A 74 -3.65 -31.96 12.73
CA ILE A 74 -4.46 -31.19 13.69
C ILE A 74 -5.40 -32.14 14.45
N PRO A 75 -5.44 -32.11 15.78
CA PRO A 75 -6.42 -32.88 16.57
C PRO A 75 -7.85 -32.60 16.12
N ARG A 76 -8.68 -33.65 16.03
CA ARG A 76 -10.03 -33.56 15.45
C ARG A 76 -10.95 -32.59 16.19
N ASP A 77 -10.82 -32.51 17.50
CA ASP A 77 -11.53 -31.56 18.36
C ASP A 77 -11.11 -30.09 18.12
N LYS A 78 -9.93 -29.88 17.51
CA LYS A 78 -9.39 -28.56 17.14
C LYS A 78 -9.62 -28.16 15.69
N TRP A 79 -10.24 -29.02 14.86
CA TRP A 79 -10.45 -28.72 13.44
C TRP A 79 -11.22 -27.43 13.20
N LEU A 80 -12.36 -27.23 13.86
CA LEU A 80 -13.18 -26.03 13.66
C LEU A 80 -12.43 -24.76 14.06
N GLU A 81 -11.69 -24.83 15.17
CA GLU A 81 -10.85 -23.72 15.62
C GLU A 81 -9.74 -23.41 14.61
N TYR A 82 -9.03 -24.42 14.11
CA TYR A 82 -7.98 -24.25 13.11
C TYR A 82 -8.51 -23.67 11.80
N ILE A 83 -9.63 -24.21 11.30
CA ILE A 83 -10.30 -23.72 10.08
C ILE A 83 -10.67 -22.24 10.23
N TYR A 84 -11.24 -21.83 11.36
CA TYR A 84 -11.57 -20.43 11.63
C TYR A 84 -10.31 -19.56 11.75
N ARG A 85 -9.28 -20.01 12.49
CA ARG A 85 -8.02 -19.27 12.66
C ARG A 85 -7.24 -19.09 11.36
N MET A 86 -7.37 -20.03 10.44
CA MET A 86 -6.73 -19.98 9.12
C MET A 86 -7.67 -19.45 8.02
N GLN A 87 -8.95 -19.19 8.34
CA GLN A 87 -10.01 -18.79 7.42
C GLN A 87 -10.10 -19.73 6.20
N LEU A 88 -10.03 -21.04 6.42
CA LEU A 88 -10.01 -22.05 5.36
C LEU A 88 -11.40 -22.30 4.78
N LYS A 89 -11.50 -22.23 3.46
CA LYS A 89 -12.67 -22.68 2.69
C LYS A 89 -12.74 -24.21 2.70
N ILE A 90 -13.83 -24.79 3.20
CA ILE A 90 -14.00 -26.23 3.35
C ILE A 90 -14.74 -26.79 2.12
N PRO A 91 -14.10 -27.60 1.26
CA PRO A 91 -14.80 -28.32 0.19
C PRO A 91 -15.71 -29.41 0.76
N VAL A 92 -16.94 -29.46 0.24
CA VAL A 92 -17.99 -30.40 0.65
C VAL A 92 -18.38 -31.25 -0.55
N LYS A 93 -18.33 -32.58 -0.40
CA LYS A 93 -18.73 -33.54 -1.44
C LYS A 93 -20.24 -33.71 -1.54
N SER A 94 -20.94 -33.60 -0.42
CA SER A 94 -22.40 -33.63 -0.37
C SER A 94 -22.90 -32.94 0.89
N ALA A 95 -24.08 -32.34 0.78
CA ALA A 95 -24.79 -31.71 1.87
C ALA A 95 -26.23 -32.22 1.90
N SER A 96 -26.79 -32.37 3.10
CA SER A 96 -28.17 -32.80 3.30
C SER A 96 -28.81 -31.99 4.41
N ILE A 97 -30.08 -31.65 4.24
CA ILE A 97 -30.87 -30.86 5.19
C ILE A 97 -32.11 -31.64 5.62
N GLY A 98 -32.55 -31.45 6.86
CA GLY A 98 -33.80 -32.03 7.35
C GLY A 98 -33.91 -31.97 8.86
N ASN A 99 -34.66 -32.89 9.44
CA ASN A 99 -34.81 -33.04 10.88
C ASN A 99 -34.03 -34.27 11.39
N LYS A 100 -34.28 -34.66 12.65
CA LYS A 100 -33.59 -35.81 13.27
C LYS A 100 -33.94 -37.15 12.61
N GLU A 101 -35.14 -37.27 12.05
CA GLU A 101 -35.67 -38.53 11.51
C GLU A 101 -35.34 -38.70 10.03
N LYS A 102 -35.38 -37.61 9.26
CA LYS A 102 -35.22 -37.63 7.81
C LYS A 102 -34.43 -36.43 7.31
N LYS A 103 -33.53 -36.71 6.36
CA LYS A 103 -32.74 -35.72 5.64
C LYS A 103 -32.85 -35.96 4.14
N ILE A 104 -32.77 -34.89 3.38
CA ILE A 104 -32.74 -34.90 1.92
C ILE A 104 -31.47 -34.22 1.41
N PRO A 105 -30.90 -34.65 0.28
CA PRO A 105 -29.81 -33.94 -0.38
C PRO A 105 -30.18 -32.48 -0.67
N LEU A 106 -29.22 -31.57 -0.59
CA LEU A 106 -29.44 -30.14 -0.80
C LEU A 106 -29.91 -29.84 -2.24
N GLU A 107 -29.48 -30.65 -3.20
CA GLU A 107 -29.89 -30.64 -4.61
C GLU A 107 -31.40 -30.77 -4.76
N ASN A 108 -32.03 -31.52 -3.86
CA ASN A 108 -33.47 -31.77 -3.89
C ASN A 108 -34.28 -30.63 -3.24
N THR A 109 -33.63 -29.53 -2.84
CA THR A 109 -34.29 -28.39 -2.20
C THR A 109 -34.66 -27.26 -3.14
N VAL A 110 -34.21 -27.30 -4.39
CA VAL A 110 -34.48 -26.27 -5.41
C VAL A 110 -34.68 -26.95 -6.76
N GLY A 111 -35.64 -26.47 -7.54
CA GLY A 111 -35.97 -26.98 -8.86
C GLY A 111 -37.29 -27.74 -8.88
N ASN A 112 -37.75 -28.09 -10.08
CA ASN A 112 -38.99 -28.82 -10.28
C ASN A 112 -38.90 -30.21 -9.64
N PRO A 113 -39.74 -30.56 -8.63
CA PRO A 113 -39.68 -31.85 -7.96
C PRO A 113 -40.09 -33.05 -8.84
N LEU A 114 -40.61 -32.81 -10.05
CA LEU A 114 -40.91 -33.82 -11.05
C LEU A 114 -39.77 -34.04 -12.06
N GLU A 115 -38.73 -33.20 -12.02
CA GLU A 115 -37.56 -33.29 -12.88
C GLU A 115 -36.34 -33.83 -12.12
N ASP A 116 -35.28 -34.16 -12.87
CA ASP A 116 -34.00 -34.54 -12.26
C ASP A 116 -33.42 -33.35 -11.46
N PRO A 117 -32.90 -33.60 -10.24
CA PRO A 117 -32.36 -32.53 -9.42
C PRO A 117 -31.14 -31.89 -10.09
N PRO A 118 -30.91 -30.59 -9.86
CA PRO A 118 -29.73 -29.90 -10.37
C PRO A 118 -28.45 -30.54 -9.84
N LYS A 119 -27.42 -30.60 -10.69
CA LYS A 119 -26.08 -31.04 -10.27
C LYS A 119 -25.39 -29.94 -9.47
N LEU A 120 -24.91 -30.25 -8.27
CA LEU A 120 -23.97 -29.37 -7.57
C LEU A 120 -22.63 -29.40 -8.29
N CYS A 121 -22.13 -28.23 -8.67
CA CYS A 121 -20.81 -28.08 -9.26
C CYS A 121 -19.73 -28.07 -8.17
N GLU A 122 -19.72 -27.02 -7.35
CA GLU A 122 -18.74 -26.83 -6.28
C GLU A 122 -19.46 -26.34 -5.02
N THR A 123 -19.33 -27.10 -3.93
CA THR A 123 -20.00 -26.78 -2.65
C THR A 123 -18.94 -26.55 -1.58
N TYR A 124 -19.11 -25.45 -0.84
CA TYR A 124 -18.15 -25.07 0.19
C TYR A 124 -18.84 -24.57 1.45
N MET A 125 -18.21 -24.82 2.59
CA MET A 125 -18.50 -24.12 3.83
C MET A 125 -17.40 -23.10 4.11
N TYR A 126 -17.81 -21.97 4.67
CA TYR A 126 -16.92 -20.90 5.09
C TYR A 126 -17.02 -20.75 6.61
N PRO A 127 -15.89 -20.56 7.31
CA PRO A 127 -15.93 -20.15 8.70
C PRO A 127 -16.53 -18.74 8.80
N GLU A 128 -16.94 -18.36 10.01
CA GLU A 128 -17.29 -16.97 10.29
C GLU A 128 -16.08 -16.07 9.93
N PRO A 129 -16.31 -14.95 9.23
CA PRO A 129 -15.23 -14.03 8.92
C PRO A 129 -14.68 -13.40 10.20
N PHE A 130 -13.41 -13.01 10.18
CA PHE A 130 -12.88 -12.21 11.28
C PHE A 130 -13.64 -10.89 11.44
N PRO A 131 -13.68 -10.33 12.67
CA PRO A 131 -14.21 -9.00 12.87
C PRO A 131 -13.52 -7.99 11.95
N PRO A 132 -14.26 -6.96 11.48
CA PRO A 132 -13.69 -5.94 10.62
C PRO A 132 -12.54 -5.20 11.32
N ALA A 133 -11.67 -4.59 10.50
CA ALA A 133 -10.58 -3.77 10.98
C ALA A 133 -11.06 -2.70 11.98
N LYS A 134 -10.23 -2.41 12.98
CA LYS A 134 -10.47 -1.35 13.96
C LYS A 134 -9.34 -0.35 13.93
N ASP A 135 -9.72 0.92 14.01
CA ASP A 135 -8.74 2.00 14.04
C ASP A 135 -8.11 2.14 15.44
N ILE A 136 -6.79 2.28 15.43
CA ILE A 136 -5.99 2.63 16.59
C ILE A 136 -5.35 3.99 16.26
N ILE A 137 -5.65 5.00 17.07
CA ILE A 137 -5.17 6.37 16.87
C ILE A 137 -3.91 6.57 17.72
N PHE A 138 -2.84 7.03 17.07
CA PHE A 138 -1.57 7.41 17.67
C PHE A 138 -1.42 8.92 17.60
N GLU A 139 -1.11 9.55 18.73
CA GLU A 139 -0.79 10.99 18.81
C GLU A 139 0.63 11.17 19.34
N THR A 140 1.45 11.91 18.60
CA THR A 140 2.85 12.20 18.96
C THR A 140 2.97 13.52 19.72
N ILE A 141 4.12 13.78 20.36
CA ILE A 141 4.37 15.07 21.04
C ILE A 141 4.63 16.20 20.05
N GLU A 142 5.06 15.84 18.84
CA GLU A 142 5.27 16.72 17.70
C GLU A 142 3.94 17.18 17.07
N GLY A 143 2.82 16.54 17.44
CA GLY A 143 1.47 16.90 17.03
C GLY A 143 0.90 16.08 15.86
N ASP A 144 1.60 15.02 15.44
CA ASP A 144 1.10 14.12 14.40
C ASP A 144 -0.01 13.21 14.94
N ILE A 145 -1.03 12.99 14.11
CA ILE A 145 -2.14 12.09 14.40
C ILE A 145 -2.19 11.03 13.31
N VAL A 146 -1.92 9.77 13.68
CA VAL A 146 -1.87 8.63 12.76
C VAL A 146 -2.95 7.63 13.15
N ALA A 147 -3.86 7.33 12.23
CA ALA A 147 -4.88 6.29 12.41
C ALA A 147 -4.46 5.00 11.70
N LEU A 148 -4.20 3.95 12.47
CA LEU A 148 -3.88 2.62 11.95
C LEU A 148 -5.10 1.71 12.02
N SER A 149 -5.63 1.31 10.87
CA SER A 149 -6.66 0.29 10.75
C SER A 149 -6.04 -1.09 10.91
N VAL A 150 -6.33 -1.76 12.03
CA VAL A 150 -5.75 -3.05 12.42
C VAL A 150 -6.78 -4.16 12.29
N GLU A 151 -6.41 -5.26 11.63
CA GLU A 151 -7.27 -6.44 11.49
C GLU A 151 -6.56 -7.72 11.88
N ARG A 152 -7.34 -8.74 12.23
CA ARG A 152 -6.84 -10.08 12.48
C ARG A 152 -6.43 -10.73 11.16
N LYS A 153 -5.30 -11.42 11.15
CA LYS A 153 -4.83 -12.20 10.00
C LYS A 153 -4.81 -13.70 10.34
N PRO A 154 -4.92 -14.56 9.31
CA PRO A 154 -4.73 -16.00 9.49
C PRO A 154 -3.40 -16.32 10.17
N TYR A 155 -3.44 -17.14 11.22
CA TYR A 155 -2.24 -17.51 11.97
C TYR A 155 -2.35 -18.91 12.57
N PRO A 156 -1.39 -19.81 12.29
CA PRO A 156 -1.47 -21.21 12.69
C PRO A 156 -1.00 -21.41 14.15
N SER A 157 -1.58 -20.66 15.09
CA SER A 157 -1.34 -20.80 16.53
C SER A 157 -2.64 -20.93 17.29
N PHE A 158 -2.71 -21.93 18.18
CA PHE A 158 -3.84 -22.12 19.10
C PHE A 158 -3.71 -21.29 20.39
N GLU A 159 -2.56 -20.67 20.62
CA GLU A 159 -2.27 -19.91 21.85
C GLU A 159 -2.29 -18.40 21.61
N GLU A 160 -2.15 -17.97 20.36
CA GLU A 160 -2.02 -16.57 19.99
C GLU A 160 -2.91 -16.20 18.80
N SER A 161 -3.35 -14.94 18.80
CA SER A 161 -3.98 -14.27 17.68
C SER A 161 -3.03 -13.23 17.08
N PHE A 162 -2.96 -13.18 15.75
CA PHE A 162 -2.11 -12.25 15.02
C PHE A 162 -2.93 -11.11 14.40
N PHE A 163 -2.48 -9.87 14.62
CA PHE A 163 -3.07 -8.67 14.04
C PHE A 163 -2.00 -7.80 13.39
N THR A 164 -2.37 -7.09 12.32
CA THR A 164 -1.52 -6.09 11.68
C THR A 164 -2.35 -4.95 11.12
N ASN A 165 -1.75 -3.76 11.04
CA ASN A 165 -2.35 -2.68 10.28
C ASN A 165 -2.35 -2.99 8.77
N ILE A 166 -3.41 -2.54 8.08
CA ILE A 166 -3.61 -2.70 6.63
C ILE A 166 -3.43 -1.40 5.85
N ASN A 167 -3.42 -0.26 6.54
CA ASN A 167 -3.17 1.06 5.98
C ASN A 167 -1.83 1.61 6.52
N PHE A 168 -1.43 2.78 6.02
CA PHE A 168 -0.24 3.50 6.48
C PHE A 168 1.05 2.64 6.39
N PRO A 169 1.45 2.23 5.17
CA PRO A 169 2.52 1.25 4.94
C PRO A 169 3.92 1.70 5.38
N ALA A 170 4.10 2.98 5.71
CA ALA A 170 5.35 3.52 6.27
C ALA A 170 5.65 3.00 7.69
N LEU A 171 4.61 2.57 8.42
CA LEU A 171 4.73 1.96 9.75
C LEU A 171 3.90 0.67 9.79
N GLN A 172 4.56 -0.46 9.94
CA GLN A 172 3.90 -1.75 10.16
C GLN A 172 4.03 -2.15 11.63
N ILE A 173 2.89 -2.47 12.25
CA ILE A 173 2.80 -2.99 13.62
C ILE A 173 2.16 -4.37 13.58
N LYS A 174 2.84 -5.35 14.17
CA LYS A 174 2.42 -6.74 14.26
C LYS A 174 2.16 -7.10 15.71
N PHE A 175 0.91 -7.38 16.05
CA PHE A 175 0.50 -7.77 17.39
C PHE A 175 0.32 -9.29 17.45
N TYR A 176 1.03 -9.95 18.36
CA TYR A 176 0.83 -11.35 18.72
C TYR A 176 0.24 -11.36 20.12
N VAL A 177 -1.07 -11.57 20.20
CA VAL A 177 -1.84 -11.49 21.45
C VAL A 177 -2.05 -12.89 21.99
N SER A 178 -1.46 -13.19 23.15
CA SER A 178 -1.70 -14.46 23.84
C SER A 178 -3.11 -14.49 24.42
N GLU A 179 -3.82 -15.61 24.25
CA GLU A 179 -5.18 -15.78 24.74
C GLU A 179 -5.23 -16.32 26.18
N LYS A 180 -4.10 -16.82 26.71
CA LYS A 180 -4.02 -17.45 28.05
C LYS A 180 -3.02 -16.79 28.99
N ASP A 181 -1.92 -16.26 28.47
CA ASP A 181 -0.85 -15.68 29.26
C ASP A 181 -0.74 -14.15 29.06
N ALA A 182 -0.08 -13.47 29.99
CA ALA A 182 0.23 -12.04 29.85
C ALA A 182 1.31 -11.74 28.80
N ASN A 183 1.87 -12.76 28.13
CA ASN A 183 3.02 -12.65 27.24
C ASN A 183 2.60 -12.32 25.80
N SER A 184 1.92 -11.20 25.61
CA SER A 184 1.70 -10.66 24.26
C SER A 184 2.97 -9.97 23.75
N ARG A 185 3.24 -10.07 22.45
CA ARG A 185 4.39 -9.42 21.79
C ARG A 185 3.91 -8.47 20.70
N VAL A 186 4.63 -7.36 20.54
CA VAL A 186 4.43 -6.43 19.44
C VAL A 186 5.74 -6.23 18.70
N ASP A 187 5.73 -6.43 17.38
CA ASP A 187 6.86 -6.10 16.51
C ASP A 187 6.51 -4.86 15.68
N TYR A 188 7.52 -4.02 15.45
CA TYR A 188 7.39 -2.77 14.70
C TYR A 188 8.37 -2.77 13.52
N THR A 189 7.96 -2.22 12.39
CA THR A 189 8.83 -2.01 11.22
C THR A 189 8.49 -0.67 10.60
N ILE A 190 9.50 0.13 10.33
CA ILE A 190 9.34 1.47 9.76
C ILE A 190 10.04 1.47 8.41
N THR A 191 9.37 1.96 7.40
CA THR A 191 9.89 2.04 6.04
C THR A 191 9.40 3.34 5.44
N PRO A 192 10.08 4.47 5.71
CA PRO A 192 9.62 5.79 5.27
C PRO A 192 9.41 5.89 3.76
N THR A 193 10.16 5.12 2.97
CA THR A 193 10.03 5.04 1.52
C THR A 193 8.73 4.39 1.03
N LYS A 194 7.96 3.74 1.91
CA LYS A 194 6.60 3.26 1.59
C LYS A 194 5.52 4.29 1.86
N ALA A 195 5.84 5.45 2.43
CA ALA A 195 4.89 6.50 2.71
C ALA A 195 4.27 7.08 1.42
N GLU A 196 3.02 7.53 1.52
CA GLU A 196 2.34 8.21 0.41
C GLU A 196 2.90 9.62 0.17
N CYS A 197 3.34 10.28 1.25
CA CYS A 197 3.96 11.60 1.20
C CYS A 197 5.06 11.75 2.26
N VAL A 198 5.88 12.81 2.14
CA VAL A 198 6.94 13.11 3.11
C VAL A 198 6.39 13.34 4.53
N SER A 199 5.19 13.93 4.67
CA SER A 199 4.57 14.11 5.98
C SER A 199 4.25 12.77 6.66
N ASP A 200 3.79 11.78 5.91
CA ASP A 200 3.53 10.43 6.44
C ASP A 200 4.83 9.71 6.81
N ALA A 201 5.90 9.89 6.02
CA ALA A 201 7.22 9.38 6.33
C ALA A 201 7.73 9.92 7.68
N ILE A 202 7.57 11.22 7.91
CA ILE A 202 7.92 11.87 9.18
C ILE A 202 7.02 11.38 10.32
N ALA A 203 5.71 11.31 10.11
CA ALA A 203 4.76 10.87 11.13
C ALA A 203 5.01 9.41 11.56
N ALA A 204 5.33 8.51 10.62
CA ALA A 204 5.72 7.14 10.92
C ALA A 204 6.93 7.07 11.86
N ILE A 205 7.92 7.92 11.60
CA ILE A 205 9.14 8.05 12.39
C ILE A 205 8.80 8.60 13.79
N HIS A 206 8.05 9.69 13.90
CA HIS A 206 7.65 10.26 15.18
C HIS A 206 6.82 9.30 16.03
N VAL A 207 5.88 8.55 15.44
CA VAL A 207 5.10 7.54 16.17
C VAL A 207 6.01 6.49 16.78
N PHE A 208 6.96 5.96 16.01
CA PHE A 208 7.90 4.97 16.53
C PHE A 208 8.81 5.55 17.62
N GLN A 209 9.32 6.76 17.43
CA GLN A 209 10.09 7.45 18.46
C GLN A 209 9.27 7.63 19.75
N GLY A 210 8.00 7.99 19.62
CA GLY A 210 7.08 8.11 20.75
C GLY A 210 6.81 6.78 21.44
N LEU A 211 6.77 5.67 20.70
CA LEU A 211 6.65 4.31 21.25
C LEU A 211 7.92 3.88 22.01
N CYS A 212 9.10 4.19 21.48
CA CYS A 212 10.39 3.94 22.13
C CYS A 212 10.57 4.77 23.40
N ASN A 213 10.09 6.02 23.41
CA ASN A 213 10.27 6.93 24.53
C ASN A 213 9.14 6.88 25.56
N GLY A 214 8.02 6.20 25.25
CA GLY A 214 6.83 6.24 26.10
C GLY A 214 6.19 7.64 26.16
N THR A 215 6.14 8.34 25.02
CA THR A 215 5.57 9.69 24.91
C THR A 215 4.34 9.74 24.00
N VAL A 216 4.06 8.68 23.26
CA VAL A 216 2.88 8.58 22.38
C VAL A 216 1.60 8.36 23.19
N LYS A 217 0.48 8.93 22.73
CA LYS A 217 -0.85 8.53 23.20
C LYS A 217 -1.47 7.55 22.20
N ILE A 218 -2.03 6.46 22.71
CA ILE A 218 -2.84 5.52 21.95
C ILE A 218 -4.29 5.66 22.38
N ASN A 219 -5.18 5.98 21.44
CA ASN A 219 -6.61 6.22 21.69
C ASN A 219 -6.83 7.19 22.87
N GLY A 220 -6.08 8.29 22.88
CA GLY A 220 -6.13 9.32 23.93
C GLY A 220 -5.45 8.95 25.26
N LYS A 221 -4.92 7.73 25.42
CA LYS A 221 -4.23 7.28 26.64
C LYS A 221 -2.71 7.29 26.45
N MET A 222 -2.00 7.98 27.35
CA MET A 222 -0.54 8.03 27.33
C MET A 222 0.05 6.67 27.69
N ILE A 223 1.01 6.19 26.90
CA ILE A 223 1.81 5.03 27.29
C ILE A 223 2.92 5.53 28.20
N SER A 224 2.88 5.23 29.48
CA SER A 224 3.84 5.75 30.47
C SER A 224 5.15 4.94 30.56
N GLN A 225 5.34 3.93 29.71
CA GLN A 225 6.57 3.12 29.66
C GLN A 225 6.98 2.88 28.20
N PRO A 226 8.29 2.88 27.89
CA PRO A 226 8.80 2.43 26.59
C PRO A 226 8.18 1.10 26.17
N ALA A 227 7.55 1.07 25.00
CA ALA A 227 6.90 -0.13 24.46
C ALA A 227 7.87 -1.03 23.66
N VAL A 228 9.14 -0.62 23.54
CA VAL A 228 10.17 -1.25 22.71
C VAL A 228 11.47 -1.38 23.51
N ASP A 229 12.10 -2.56 23.52
CA ASP A 229 13.46 -2.73 24.08
C ASP A 229 14.49 -2.19 23.07
N VAL A 230 15.06 -1.01 23.37
CA VAL A 230 15.85 -0.17 22.45
C VAL A 230 17.30 -0.67 22.26
N LYS A 231 17.68 -1.82 22.85
CA LYS A 231 19.08 -2.27 22.92
C LYS A 231 19.84 -2.37 21.59
N ASN A 232 19.14 -2.45 20.45
CA ASN A 232 19.76 -2.58 19.12
C ASN A 232 19.42 -1.42 18.15
N LEU A 233 18.86 -0.30 18.64
CA LEU A 233 18.55 0.84 17.77
C LEU A 233 19.79 1.69 17.50
N ASN A 234 20.16 1.82 16.23
CA ASN A 234 21.20 2.76 15.81
C ASN A 234 20.63 4.20 15.83
N ILE A 235 20.84 4.89 16.94
CA ILE A 235 20.32 6.25 17.18
C ILE A 235 20.84 7.26 16.14
N GLU A 236 22.07 7.09 15.65
CA GLU A 236 22.64 8.01 14.65
C GLU A 236 21.91 7.88 13.30
N GLN A 237 21.79 6.67 12.78
CA GLN A 237 21.03 6.41 11.54
C GLN A 237 19.59 6.89 11.64
N TRP A 238 18.98 6.73 12.81
CA TRP A 238 17.63 7.21 13.08
C TRP A 238 17.53 8.74 13.00
N ASN A 239 18.42 9.46 13.69
CA ASN A 239 18.45 10.92 13.69
C ASN A 239 18.74 11.47 12.30
N ASP A 240 19.58 10.80 11.51
CA ASP A 240 19.89 11.21 10.15
C ASP A 240 18.70 11.00 9.20
N SER A 241 17.93 9.92 9.39
CA SER A 241 16.65 9.70 8.69
C SER A 241 15.65 10.82 8.99
N ILE A 242 15.46 11.20 10.26
CA ILE A 242 14.59 12.33 10.63
C ILE A 242 15.03 13.60 9.91
N LYS A 243 16.31 13.97 10.03
CA LYS A 243 16.84 15.19 9.40
C LYS A 243 16.63 15.19 7.90
N PHE A 244 16.82 14.05 7.24
CA PHE A 244 16.60 13.92 5.81
C PHE A 244 15.15 14.25 5.44
N TRP A 245 14.17 13.57 6.05
CA TRP A 245 12.76 13.80 5.71
C TRP A 245 12.26 15.18 6.12
N GLU A 246 12.71 15.71 7.27
CA GLU A 246 12.41 17.09 7.65
C GLU A 246 12.98 18.12 6.66
N THR A 247 14.18 17.86 6.13
CA THR A 247 14.79 18.69 5.08
C THR A 247 13.99 18.59 3.79
N ALA A 248 13.57 17.38 3.41
CA ALA A 248 12.73 17.15 2.23
C ALA A 248 11.42 17.95 2.35
N ARG A 249 10.74 17.91 3.51
CA ARG A 249 9.52 18.69 3.76
C ARG A 249 9.74 20.19 3.64
N LYS A 250 10.87 20.71 4.14
CA LYS A 250 11.21 22.14 4.01
C LYS A 250 11.46 22.53 2.55
N LEU A 251 12.10 21.65 1.78
CA LEU A 251 12.31 21.84 0.35
C LEU A 251 10.99 21.81 -0.43
N GLU A 252 10.09 20.85 -0.17
CA GLU A 252 8.73 20.81 -0.76
C GLU A 252 8.02 22.16 -0.62
N GLN A 253 8.04 22.73 0.60
CA GLN A 253 7.41 24.01 0.89
C GLN A 253 8.03 25.18 0.13
N LYS A 254 9.36 25.19 -0.04
CA LYS A 254 10.07 26.26 -0.73
C LYS A 254 9.95 26.17 -2.24
N LEU A 255 9.94 24.95 -2.77
CA LEU A 255 9.83 24.67 -4.20
C LEU A 255 8.37 24.66 -4.68
N GLY A 256 7.39 24.51 -3.78
CA GLY A 256 5.99 24.37 -4.14
C GLY A 256 5.66 23.03 -4.80
N VAL A 257 6.36 21.97 -4.40
CA VAL A 257 6.22 20.61 -4.97
C VAL A 257 5.84 19.58 -3.90
N THR A 258 5.47 18.38 -4.34
CA THR A 258 5.28 17.21 -3.48
C THR A 258 6.24 16.11 -3.93
N PHE A 259 7.11 15.70 -3.03
CA PHE A 259 8.05 14.60 -3.25
C PHE A 259 7.36 13.27 -2.95
N ASN A 260 7.77 12.25 -3.71
CA ASN A 260 7.37 10.86 -3.51
C ASN A 260 8.47 10.13 -2.73
N PRO A 261 8.23 9.75 -1.46
CA PRO A 261 9.20 8.99 -0.64
C PRO A 261 9.65 7.66 -1.26
N GLY A 262 8.82 7.06 -2.12
CA GLY A 262 9.11 5.81 -2.80
C GLY A 262 9.80 5.97 -4.16
N ALA A 263 10.13 7.19 -4.58
CA ALA A 263 10.88 7.43 -5.79
C ALA A 263 12.30 6.86 -5.68
N GLU A 264 12.88 6.49 -6.83
CA GLU A 264 14.31 6.15 -6.89
C GLU A 264 15.14 7.34 -6.44
N PHE A 265 16.21 7.07 -5.68
CA PHE A 265 17.08 8.09 -5.12
C PHE A 265 18.53 7.69 -5.32
N THR A 266 19.13 8.24 -6.36
CA THR A 266 20.50 7.95 -6.79
C THR A 266 21.53 8.77 -6.00
N GLU A 267 22.82 8.48 -6.20
CA GLU A 267 23.88 9.33 -5.63
C GLU A 267 23.89 10.75 -6.22
N GLU A 268 23.43 10.91 -7.48
CA GLU A 268 23.27 12.22 -8.11
C GLU A 268 22.17 13.01 -7.42
N ASP A 269 21.03 12.37 -7.14
CA ASP A 269 19.93 12.95 -6.38
C ASP A 269 20.37 13.33 -4.96
N ALA A 270 21.17 12.49 -4.30
CA ALA A 270 21.70 12.78 -2.97
C ALA A 270 22.59 14.05 -2.97
N ARG A 271 23.47 14.18 -3.97
CA ARG A 271 24.30 15.38 -4.14
C ARG A 271 23.44 16.61 -4.45
N PHE A 272 22.48 16.47 -5.36
CA PHE A 272 21.60 17.56 -5.75
C PHE A 272 20.70 18.02 -4.59
N PHE A 273 20.12 17.09 -3.82
CA PHE A 273 19.39 17.36 -2.60
C PHE A 273 20.24 18.15 -1.60
N ALA A 274 21.50 17.78 -1.40
CA ALA A 274 22.42 18.51 -0.53
C ALA A 274 22.68 19.94 -1.04
N TYR A 275 22.82 20.12 -2.36
CA TYR A 275 22.94 21.44 -2.99
C TYR A 275 21.70 22.31 -2.77
N LEU A 276 20.50 21.77 -2.96
CA LEU A 276 19.26 22.50 -2.71
C LEU A 276 19.11 22.86 -1.24
N ASN A 277 19.43 21.95 -0.31
CA ASN A 277 19.45 22.26 1.12
C ASN A 277 20.44 23.41 1.43
N GLN A 278 21.65 23.36 0.89
CA GLN A 278 22.65 24.40 1.11
C GLN A 278 22.22 25.76 0.54
N SER A 279 21.71 25.80 -0.69
CA SER A 279 21.37 27.05 -1.37
C SER A 279 20.00 27.60 -1.00
N ILE A 280 18.94 26.79 -1.03
CA ILE A 280 17.56 27.27 -0.85
C ILE A 280 17.21 27.41 0.63
N LEU A 281 17.62 26.46 1.48
CA LEU A 281 17.26 26.48 2.90
C LEU A 281 18.27 27.25 3.74
N ASN A 282 19.57 27.11 3.47
CA ASN A 282 20.64 27.72 4.26
C ASN A 282 21.21 29.01 3.64
N ASP A 283 20.73 29.41 2.46
CA ASP A 283 21.14 30.62 1.74
C ASP A 283 22.64 30.68 1.38
N LYS A 284 23.30 29.52 1.28
CA LYS A 284 24.74 29.39 1.02
C LYS A 284 25.06 28.95 -0.40
N GLU A 285 26.18 29.46 -0.90
CA GLU A 285 26.73 29.05 -2.18
C GLU A 285 27.40 27.67 -2.08
N ILE A 286 27.31 26.89 -3.15
CA ILE A 286 28.05 25.65 -3.35
C ILE A 286 29.35 26.02 -4.07
N ILE A 287 30.49 25.54 -3.59
CA ILE A 287 31.81 25.90 -4.12
C ILE A 287 32.52 24.64 -4.61
N TRP A 288 32.94 24.67 -5.86
CA TRP A 288 33.83 23.66 -6.44
C TRP A 288 35.18 24.30 -6.75
N GLU A 289 36.26 23.57 -6.44
CA GLU A 289 37.62 23.96 -6.82
C GLU A 289 37.99 23.24 -8.11
N HIS A 290 38.34 24.02 -9.13
CA HIS A 290 38.74 23.53 -10.44
C HIS A 290 37.81 22.42 -11.02
N PRO A 291 36.50 22.69 -11.21
CA PRO A 291 35.58 21.67 -11.71
C PRO A 291 35.79 21.26 -13.19
N PHE A 292 36.47 22.09 -14.00
CA PHE A 292 36.73 21.82 -15.42
C PHE A 292 37.89 22.69 -15.94
N ASP A 293 38.44 22.32 -17.12
CA ASP A 293 39.59 22.99 -17.73
C ASP A 293 39.21 23.95 -18.89
N HIS A 294 37.97 23.88 -19.37
CA HIS A 294 37.46 24.69 -20.48
C HIS A 294 35.94 24.79 -20.45
N PHE A 295 35.40 25.80 -21.13
CA PHE A 295 33.97 25.95 -21.35
C PHE A 295 33.68 26.67 -22.67
N HIS A 296 32.58 26.27 -23.30
CA HIS A 296 32.05 26.91 -24.50
C HIS A 296 31.17 28.10 -24.11
N VAL A 297 31.35 29.22 -24.80
CA VAL A 297 30.48 30.39 -24.68
C VAL A 297 30.02 30.82 -26.08
N GLY A 298 28.73 31.13 -26.21
CA GLY A 298 28.13 31.59 -27.46
C GLY A 298 27.24 32.81 -27.28
N GLY A 299 26.92 33.49 -28.38
CA GLY A 299 25.97 34.59 -28.41
C GLY A 299 26.48 35.91 -27.83
N PHE A 300 27.80 36.07 -27.71
CA PHE A 300 28.42 37.31 -27.24
C PHE A 300 29.04 38.09 -28.39
N LYS A 301 29.09 39.42 -28.25
CA LYS A 301 29.78 40.30 -29.20
C LYS A 301 31.06 40.81 -28.55
N ASP A 302 32.20 40.24 -28.91
CA ASP A 302 33.49 40.77 -28.47
C ASP A 302 33.74 42.14 -29.12
N LYS A 303 33.53 43.20 -28.34
CA LYS A 303 33.77 44.57 -28.82
C LYS A 303 35.28 44.80 -28.88
N LYS A 304 35.87 44.67 -30.07
CA LYS A 304 37.28 45.03 -30.37
C LYS A 304 38.35 44.12 -29.71
N GLY A 305 38.10 42.81 -29.64
CA GLY A 305 39.11 41.83 -29.20
C GLY A 305 39.50 42.01 -27.73
N GLU A 306 38.55 42.36 -26.86
CA GLU A 306 38.82 42.56 -25.44
C GLU A 306 39.05 41.23 -24.71
N LEU A 307 38.45 40.14 -25.21
CA LEU A 307 38.63 38.80 -24.64
C LEU A 307 40.08 38.31 -24.80
N GLU A 308 40.70 38.57 -25.95
CA GLU A 308 42.08 38.17 -26.22
C GLU A 308 43.09 38.97 -25.37
N LYS A 309 42.73 40.20 -24.97
CA LYS A 309 43.57 41.04 -24.09
C LYS A 309 43.61 40.58 -22.65
N VAL A 310 42.75 39.63 -22.26
CA VAL A 310 42.73 39.07 -20.91
C VAL A 310 43.39 37.69 -20.82
N ILE A 311 43.85 37.13 -21.95
CA ILE A 311 44.66 35.91 -21.96
C ILE A 311 45.93 36.14 -21.10
N GLY A 312 46.22 35.18 -20.22
CA GLY A 312 47.37 35.21 -19.31
C GLY A 312 47.25 36.19 -18.14
N LYS A 313 46.15 36.95 -18.02
CA LYS A 313 45.90 37.77 -16.83
C LYS A 313 45.37 36.90 -15.69
N GLU A 314 45.83 37.19 -14.48
CA GLU A 314 45.41 36.48 -13.27
C GLU A 314 44.10 37.04 -12.70
N LYS A 315 43.42 36.19 -11.92
CA LYS A 315 42.22 36.52 -11.13
C LYS A 315 41.05 37.01 -11.97
N ILE A 316 40.84 36.40 -13.14
CA ILE A 316 39.65 36.65 -13.94
C ILE A 316 38.43 36.13 -13.16
N SER A 317 37.33 36.87 -13.26
CA SER A 317 36.04 36.44 -12.74
C SER A 317 34.92 36.79 -13.71
N THR A 318 33.88 35.96 -13.71
CA THR A 318 32.65 36.15 -14.46
C THR A 318 31.48 35.64 -13.63
N GLU A 319 30.32 36.25 -13.82
CA GLU A 319 29.07 35.87 -13.16
C GLU A 319 27.93 35.84 -14.15
N PHE A 320 27.00 34.91 -13.95
CA PHE A 320 25.85 34.74 -14.83
C PHE A 320 24.70 34.09 -14.08
N LYS A 321 23.49 34.30 -14.62
CA LYS A 321 22.27 33.65 -14.15
C LYS A 321 21.89 32.56 -15.13
N GLU A 322 21.56 31.39 -14.60
CA GLU A 322 21.08 30.26 -15.37
C GLU A 322 19.60 30.05 -15.04
N GLY A 323 18.80 29.73 -16.04
CA GLY A 323 17.46 29.18 -15.85
C GLY A 323 16.44 29.62 -16.90
N PRO A 324 15.25 28.99 -16.89
CA PRO A 324 14.85 27.93 -15.98
C PRO A 324 15.65 26.63 -16.20
N ILE A 325 16.17 26.05 -15.12
CA ILE A 325 16.80 24.73 -15.12
C ILE A 325 15.70 23.75 -14.75
N HIS A 326 15.31 22.91 -15.71
CA HIS A 326 14.36 21.82 -15.48
C HIS A 326 15.04 20.74 -14.63
N ALA A 327 14.56 20.56 -13.40
CA ALA A 327 15.12 19.63 -12.43
C ALA A 327 14.09 18.56 -12.04
N GLU A 328 14.59 17.37 -11.71
CA GLU A 328 13.82 16.27 -11.16
C GLU A 328 14.47 15.82 -9.85
N LEU A 329 13.66 15.60 -8.81
CA LEU A 329 14.12 15.07 -7.52
C LEU A 329 12.97 14.39 -6.80
N LEU A 330 13.19 13.18 -6.28
CA LEU A 330 12.19 12.39 -5.55
C LEU A 330 10.85 12.31 -6.30
N GLY A 331 10.89 12.11 -7.62
CA GLY A 331 9.72 12.00 -8.50
C GLY A 331 8.96 13.30 -8.74
N ALA A 332 9.44 14.46 -8.24
CA ALA A 332 8.89 15.76 -8.55
C ALA A 332 9.71 16.45 -9.63
N VAL A 333 9.03 17.14 -10.56
CA VAL A 333 9.65 17.96 -11.61
C VAL A 333 9.36 19.43 -11.32
N PHE A 334 10.39 20.28 -11.38
CA PHE A 334 10.27 21.70 -11.09
C PHE A 334 11.36 22.54 -11.77
N ASP A 335 11.10 23.83 -11.87
CA ASP A 335 12.04 24.80 -12.42
C ASP A 335 12.79 25.51 -11.30
N ILE A 336 14.11 25.61 -11.45
CA ILE A 336 14.95 26.43 -10.57
C ILE A 336 15.84 27.36 -11.38
N TYR A 337 16.33 28.39 -10.72
CA TYR A 337 17.32 29.30 -11.27
C TYR A 337 18.62 29.17 -10.48
N SER A 338 19.72 29.53 -11.11
CA SER A 338 21.02 29.58 -10.44
C SER A 338 21.70 30.92 -10.68
N HIS A 339 22.46 31.37 -9.70
CA HIS A 339 23.46 32.41 -9.88
C HIS A 339 24.82 31.75 -9.74
N THR A 340 25.61 31.81 -10.82
CA THR A 340 26.92 31.15 -10.90
C THR A 340 27.99 32.20 -11.05
N LYS A 341 29.06 32.06 -10.26
CA LYS A 341 30.25 32.88 -10.30
C LYS A 341 31.48 32.01 -10.49
N MET A 342 32.23 32.26 -11.55
CA MET A 342 33.56 31.68 -11.76
C MET A 342 34.58 32.74 -11.41
N TYR A 343 35.56 32.42 -10.59
CA TYR A 343 36.55 33.39 -10.14
C TYR A 343 37.91 32.76 -9.86
N ASP A 344 38.92 33.62 -9.83
CA ASP A 344 40.32 33.25 -9.62
C ASP A 344 40.90 32.34 -10.72
N PHE A 345 40.38 32.36 -11.96
CA PHE A 345 40.95 31.61 -13.08
C PHE A 345 41.85 32.47 -13.98
N ILE A 346 42.68 31.80 -14.77
CA ILE A 346 43.47 32.39 -15.87
C ILE A 346 42.90 31.86 -17.18
N ILE A 347 42.67 32.73 -18.16
CA ILE A 347 42.39 32.29 -19.54
C ILE A 347 43.71 31.98 -20.22
N THR A 348 43.92 30.72 -20.63
CA THR A 348 45.17 30.26 -21.26
C THR A 348 45.08 30.31 -22.77
N ASN A 349 43.90 30.04 -23.33
CA ASN A 349 43.65 30.05 -24.76
C ASN A 349 42.18 30.32 -25.08
N ILE A 350 41.92 30.89 -26.27
CA ILE A 350 40.58 31.07 -26.83
C ILE A 350 40.59 30.49 -28.24
N GLN A 351 39.73 29.51 -28.48
CA GLN A 351 39.52 28.94 -29.80
C GLN A 351 38.15 29.38 -30.32
N TRP A 352 38.16 30.32 -31.26
CA TRP A 352 36.95 30.83 -31.89
C TRP A 352 36.31 29.78 -32.81
N ASP A 353 34.97 29.71 -32.80
CA ASP A 353 34.21 28.79 -33.65
C ASP A 353 34.26 29.21 -35.13
N ASP A 354 34.30 30.52 -35.38
CA ASP A 354 34.36 31.11 -36.72
C ASP A 354 35.03 32.51 -36.73
N ASP A 355 35.22 33.07 -37.92
CA ASP A 355 35.79 34.41 -38.11
C ASP A 355 34.92 35.55 -37.56
N LYS A 356 33.64 35.28 -37.26
CA LYS A 356 32.71 36.28 -36.72
C LYS A 356 32.89 36.47 -35.22
N LYS A 357 33.52 35.51 -34.53
CA LYS A 357 33.86 35.58 -33.11
C LYS A 357 32.63 35.78 -32.21
N GLU A 358 31.53 35.11 -32.55
CA GLU A 358 30.29 35.15 -31.77
C GLU A 358 30.16 33.99 -30.78
N ALA A 359 31.04 32.99 -30.92
CA ALA A 359 31.16 31.84 -30.03
C ALA A 359 32.62 31.34 -29.99
N ALA A 360 33.02 30.77 -28.86
CA ALA A 360 34.36 30.24 -28.65
C ALA A 360 34.42 29.19 -27.54
N GLU A 361 35.40 28.30 -27.67
CA GLU A 361 35.91 27.48 -26.58
C GLU A 361 36.97 28.27 -25.79
N ILE A 362 36.76 28.43 -24.48
CA ILE A 362 37.68 29.14 -23.58
C ILE A 362 38.38 28.14 -22.69
N TYR A 363 39.70 28.07 -22.82
CA TYR A 363 40.55 27.24 -21.97
C TYR A 363 41.03 28.04 -20.77
N ILE A 364 40.95 27.41 -19.59
CA ILE A 364 41.27 28.03 -18.31
C ILE A 364 42.26 27.20 -17.50
N SER A 365 42.95 27.85 -16.57
CA SER A 365 43.83 27.17 -15.62
C SER A 365 43.78 27.82 -14.24
N ASP A 366 44.39 27.11 -13.28
CA ASP A 366 44.65 27.65 -11.96
C ASP A 366 45.64 28.83 -11.99
N PRO A 367 45.51 29.77 -11.03
CA PRO A 367 46.50 30.79 -10.77
C PRO A 367 47.73 30.20 -10.05
N VAL A 368 48.85 30.93 -10.04
CA VAL A 368 50.10 30.46 -9.41
C VAL A 368 49.94 30.14 -7.93
N ASP A 369 49.14 30.95 -7.20
CA ASP A 369 48.99 30.87 -5.75
C ASP A 369 47.63 30.29 -5.28
N GLY A 370 46.98 29.43 -6.07
CA GLY A 370 45.71 28.84 -5.63
C GLY A 370 45.00 28.01 -6.69
N LYS A 371 43.72 27.73 -6.44
CA LYS A 371 42.81 27.11 -7.40
C LYS A 371 41.69 28.05 -7.78
N TRP A 372 41.29 28.01 -9.04
CA TRP A 372 40.09 28.72 -9.45
C TRP A 372 38.84 28.04 -8.89
N LYS A 373 37.78 28.82 -8.71
CA LYS A 373 36.55 28.37 -8.04
C LYS A 373 35.32 28.68 -8.85
N LEU A 374 34.39 27.73 -8.85
CA LEU A 374 33.02 27.93 -9.27
C LEU A 374 32.15 27.97 -8.02
N SER A 375 31.43 29.07 -7.84
CA SER A 375 30.39 29.22 -6.85
C SER A 375 29.03 29.18 -7.54
N ARG A 376 28.07 28.42 -7.02
CA ARG A 376 26.69 28.42 -7.50
C ARG A 376 25.70 28.53 -6.34
N LYS A 377 24.65 29.31 -6.53
CA LYS A 377 23.52 29.41 -5.60
C LYS A 377 22.21 29.21 -6.35
N TYR A 378 21.48 28.16 -5.98
CA TYR A 378 20.13 27.91 -6.49
C TYR A 378 19.08 28.76 -5.76
N TYR A 379 18.07 29.20 -6.50
CA TYR A 379 16.90 29.91 -5.99
C TYR A 379 15.65 29.57 -6.83
N VAL A 380 14.48 29.84 -6.24
CA VAL A 380 13.15 29.57 -6.80
C VAL A 380 12.46 30.88 -7.16
#